data_AF-A0A9W3VHR5-F1
#
_entry.id   AF-A0A9W3VHR5-F1
#
_cell.length_a   1.000
_cell.length_b   1.000
_cell.length_c   1.000
_cell.angle_alpha   90.00
_cell.angle_beta   90.00
_cell.angle_gamma   90.00
#
_symmetry.space_group_name_H-M   'P 1'
#
loop_
_entity.id
_entity.type
_entity.pdbx_description
1 polymer ?
#
loop_
_entity_poly.entity_id
_entity_poly.type
_entity_poly.pdbx_seq_one_letter_code
_entity_poly.pdbx_strand_id
1 'polypeptide(L)' 'MSGKYLSDEIADKHYKEARQCVIAMQAASVTMLQRRFRIGYTSAAKIIDRLEENGVIGPYEGSTPRKVLIKE' A
#
# COMPACT_ATOMS: atom_id res chain seq x y z
N MET A 1 -14.17 15.32 13.89
CA MET A 1 -14.07 14.70 12.54
C MET A 1 -13.41 13.34 12.71
N SER A 2 -14.14 12.27 12.41
CA SER A 2 -13.83 10.89 12.80
C SER A 2 -12.55 10.40 12.11
N GLY A 3 -11.59 9.82 12.83
CA GLY A 3 -10.25 9.44 12.33
C GLY A 3 -10.20 8.55 11.07
N LYS A 4 -11.35 7.99 10.65
CA LYS A 4 -11.52 7.34 9.34
C LYS A 4 -11.11 8.26 8.18
N TYR A 5 -11.63 9.50 8.14
CA TYR A 5 -11.36 10.45 7.04
C TYR A 5 -9.88 10.83 6.95
N LEU A 6 -9.23 11.04 8.09
CA LEU A 6 -7.80 11.35 8.12
C LEU A 6 -6.96 10.22 7.52
N SER A 7 -7.29 8.97 7.84
CA SER A 7 -6.54 7.83 7.29
C SER A 7 -6.76 7.63 5.78
N ASP A 8 -7.95 7.99 5.26
CA ASP A 8 -8.23 8.01 3.82
C ASP A 8 -7.41 9.11 3.13
N GLU A 9 -7.43 10.33 3.65
CA GLU A 9 -6.64 11.45 3.11
C GLU A 9 -5.14 11.14 3.06
N ILE A 10 -4.60 10.52 4.13
CA ILE A 10 -3.20 10.08 4.16
C ILE A 10 -2.93 8.99 3.11
N ALA A 11 -3.83 8.01 2.97
CA ALA A 11 -3.69 6.95 1.98
C ALA A 11 -3.73 7.52 0.55
N ASP A 12 -4.66 8.42 0.27
CA ASP A 12 -4.80 9.10 -1.02
C ASP A 12 -3.56 9.93 -1.37
N LYS A 13 -3.04 10.68 -0.40
CA LYS A 13 -1.84 11.49 -0.55
C LYS A 13 -0.62 10.66 -0.97
N HIS A 14 -0.45 9.47 -0.40
CA HIS A 14 0.73 8.62 -0.63
C HIS A 14 0.54 7.55 -1.70
N TYR A 15 -0.67 7.33 -2.21
CA TYR A 15 -0.99 6.21 -3.09
C TYR A 15 -0.10 6.14 -4.35
N LYS A 16 0.07 7.27 -5.06
CA LYS A 16 0.85 7.29 -6.32
C LYS A 16 2.31 6.91 -6.10
N GLU A 17 2.92 7.46 -5.05
CA GLU A 17 4.31 7.19 -4.70
C GLU A 17 4.49 5.76 -4.17
N ALA A 18 3.53 5.27 -3.38
CA ALA A 18 3.50 3.89 -2.92
C ALA A 18 3.40 2.88 -4.06
N ARG A 19 2.58 3.16 -5.08
CA ARG A 19 2.47 2.35 -6.30
C ARG A 19 3.82 2.24 -7.01
N GLN A 20 4.50 3.36 -7.23
CA GLN A 20 5.83 3.37 -7.86
C GLN A 20 6.86 2.61 -7.02
N CYS A 21 6.87 2.84 -5.72
CA CYS A 21 7.74 2.17 -4.76
C CYS A 21 7.57 0.64 -4.81
N VAL A 22 6.34 0.16 -4.78
CA VAL A 22 6.01 -1.26 -4.85
C VAL A 22 6.44 -1.88 -6.18
N ILE A 23 6.21 -1.19 -7.31
CA ILE A 23 6.64 -1.66 -8.62
C ILE A 23 8.17 -1.76 -8.69
N ALA A 24 8.90 -0.73 -8.24
CA ALA A 24 10.36 -0.72 -8.24
C ALA A 24 10.95 -1.80 -7.31
N MET A 25 10.35 -2.03 -6.15
CA MET A 25 10.83 -3.01 -5.17
C MET A 25 10.37 -4.44 -5.46
N GLN A 26 9.39 -4.63 -6.34
CA GLN A 26 8.73 -5.91 -6.62
C GLN A 26 8.21 -6.63 -5.36
N ALA A 27 7.88 -5.86 -4.32
CA ALA A 27 7.35 -6.36 -3.05
C ALA A 27 6.37 -5.35 -2.45
N ALA A 28 5.28 -5.83 -1.84
CA ALA A 28 4.34 -5.01 -1.12
C ALA A 28 4.00 -5.60 0.26
N SER A 29 4.19 -4.80 1.31
CA SER A 29 3.72 -5.12 2.65
C SER A 29 3.34 -3.86 3.43
N VAL A 30 2.44 -4.01 4.40
CA VAL A 30 1.97 -2.89 5.24
C VAL A 30 3.14 -2.26 5.99
N THR A 31 3.99 -3.07 6.62
CA THR A 31 5.14 -2.59 7.41
C THR A 31 6.19 -1.87 6.57
N MET A 32 6.37 -2.26 5.32
CA MET A 32 7.23 -1.55 4.36
C MET A 32 6.69 -0.14 4.10
N LEU A 33 5.40 -0.02 3.80
CA LEU A 33 4.76 1.28 3.54
C LEU A 33 4.76 2.17 4.79
N GLN A 34 4.51 1.62 5.97
CA GLN A 34 4.60 2.36 7.24
C GLN A 34 5.97 3.01 7.42
N ARG A 35 7.05 2.27 7.18
CA ARG A 35 8.43 2.77 7.34
C ARG A 35 8.81 3.78 6.26
N ARG A 36 8.41 3.51 5.00
CA ARG A 36 8.77 4.36 3.85
C ARG A 36 8.07 5.71 3.90
N PHE A 37 6.78 5.72 4.21
CA PHE A 37 5.94 6.92 4.17
C PHE A 37 5.68 7.55 5.55
N ARG A 38 6.17 6.91 6.63
CA ARG A 38 5.95 7.34 8.03
C ARG A 38 4.48 7.50 8.37
N ILE A 39 3.67 6.51 7.96
CA ILE A 39 2.22 6.47 8.16
C ILE A 39 1.82 5.37 9.14
N GLY A 40 0.64 5.52 9.73
CA GLY A 40 0.05 4.51 10.62
C GLY A 40 -0.41 3.25 9.88
N TYR A 41 -0.64 2.17 10.63
CA TYR A 41 -1.08 0.88 10.10
C TYR A 41 -2.33 1.00 9.21
N THR A 42 -3.38 1.69 9.68
CA THR A 42 -4.64 1.83 8.94
C THR A 42 -4.46 2.50 7.58
N SER A 43 -3.66 3.56 7.49
CA SER A 43 -3.37 4.23 6.22
C SER A 43 -2.54 3.34 5.30
N ALA A 44 -1.55 2.62 5.83
CA ALA A 44 -0.74 1.69 5.04
C ALA A 44 -1.57 0.49 4.53
N ALA A 45 -2.46 -0.05 5.35
CA ALA A 45 -3.39 -1.12 4.97
C ALA A 45 -4.32 -0.66 3.84
N LYS A 46 -4.91 0.54 3.94
CA LYS A 46 -5.73 1.13 2.87
C LYS A 46 -4.97 1.28 1.55
N ILE A 47 -3.69 1.64 1.60
CA ILE A 47 -2.86 1.69 0.38
C ILE A 47 -2.69 0.29 -0.21
N ILE A 48 -2.42 -0.73 0.61
CA ILE A 48 -2.33 -2.13 0.16
C ILE A 48 -3.62 -2.59 -0.49
N ASP A 49 -4.77 -2.35 0.15
CA ASP A 49 -6.09 -2.74 -0.37
C ASP A 49 -6.35 -2.08 -1.73
N ARG A 50 -6.07 -0.78 -1.86
CA ARG A 50 -6.22 -0.06 -3.13
C ARG A 50 -5.24 -0.52 -4.21
N LEU A 51 -4.03 -0.94 -3.85
CA LEU A 51 -3.08 -1.51 -4.80
C LEU A 51 -3.58 -2.87 -5.33
N GLU A 52 -4.20 -3.67 -4.47
CA GLU A 52 -4.83 -4.94 -4.85
C GLU A 52 -6.05 -4.71 -5.74
N GLU A 53 -6.96 -3.81 -5.33
CA GLU A 53 -8.16 -3.43 -6.10
C GLU A 53 -7.81 -2.91 -7.51
N ASN A 54 -6.70 -2.18 -7.64
CA ASN A 54 -6.22 -1.66 -8.92
C ASN A 54 -5.35 -2.65 -9.71
N GLY A 55 -5.22 -3.91 -9.26
CA GLY A 55 -4.46 -4.95 -9.94
C GLY A 55 -2.95 -4.71 -9.98
N VAL A 56 -2.41 -3.86 -9.08
CA VAL A 56 -0.97 -3.62 -8.96
C VAL A 56 -0.29 -4.77 -8.23
N ILE A 57 -0.96 -5.31 -7.21
CA ILE A 57 -0.47 -6.43 -6.41
C ILE A 57 -1.51 -7.55 -6.36
N GLY A 58 -1.03 -8.76 -6.12
CA GLY A 58 -1.84 -9.95 -5.97
C GLY A 58 -2.51 -10.06 -4.59
N PRO A 59 -3.35 -11.11 -4.44
CA PRO A 59 -4.02 -11.38 -3.19
C PRO A 59 -3.03 -11.68 -2.06
N TYR A 60 -3.53 -11.61 -0.84
CA TYR A 60 -2.76 -12.01 0.34
C TYR A 60 -2.57 -13.52 0.35
N GLU A 61 -1.32 -13.99 0.29
CA GLU A 61 -0.95 -15.41 0.28
C GLU A 61 -0.38 -15.89 1.62
N GLY A 62 -0.74 -15.23 2.73
CA GLY A 62 -0.25 -15.57 4.07
C GLY A 62 1.01 -14.80 4.45
N SER A 63 2.06 -15.47 4.90
CA SER A 63 3.24 -14.83 5.50
C SER A 63 4.17 -14.12 4.51
N THR A 64 3.92 -14.23 3.20
CA THR A 64 4.76 -13.65 2.16
C THR A 64 4.32 -12.23 1.80
N PRO A 65 5.25 -11.33 1.43
CA PRO A 65 4.92 -10.06 0.81
C PRO A 65 4.05 -10.28 -0.44
N ARG A 66 3.05 -9.42 -0.65
CA ARG A 66 2.15 -9.55 -1.79
C ARG A 66 2.94 -9.42 -3.08
N LYS A 67 2.68 -10.34 -4.02
CA LYS A 67 3.32 -10.37 -5.33
C LYS A 67 2.91 -9.14 -6.13
N VAL A 68 3.87 -8.50 -6.80
CA VAL A 68 3.58 -7.39 -7.72
C VAL A 68 3.23 -7.96 -9.09
N LEU A 69 2.11 -7.51 -9.66
CA LEU A 69 1.57 -8.02 -10.92
C LEU A 69 2.00 -7.20 -12.14
N ILE A 70 2.46 -5.97 -11.91
CA ILE A 70 2.87 -5.03 -12.95
C ILE A 70 4.39 -4.93 -12.98
N LYS A 71 4.97 -4.85 -14.17
CA LYS A 71 6.39 -4.55 -14.41
C LYS A 71 6.52 -3.15 -15.00
N GLU A 72 7.64 -2.48 -14.74
CA GLU A 72 7.97 -1.20 -15.39
C GLU A 72 7.99 -1.31 -16.92
#